data_AF-A0AA37WM83-F1
#
_entry.id   AF-A0AA37WM83-F1
#
_cell.length_a   1.000
_cell.length_b   1.000
_cell.length_c   1.000
_cell.angle_alpha   90.00
_cell.angle_beta   90.00
_cell.angle_gamma   90.00
#
_symmetry.space_group_name_H-M   'P 1'
#
loop_
_entity.id
_entity.type
_entity.pdbx_description
1 polymer ?
#
loop_
_entity_poly.entity_id
_entity_poly.type
_entity_poly.pdbx_seq_one_letter_code
_entity_poly.pdbx_strand_id
1 'polypeptide(L)'
;MIDQLLKRNINNQYPELTGQLHLSLWGRVHTPPKSNSEPQPSTPETPRYAIDVEVLDETGESYQEPLILKDVPLPATGSGDQRGVFAFPQAGTIVELGFVYGLPNRPFIRSIFIEEKLIPALNTTDVLIQRDDNNFYRFDQEDNLTEHCKKIATRIADVQQRLEVKEEGTVWVGNESINIVRVLDDLIQLTQRIATTLASHTHGYTDDGKPATTKAPDQAGDFSGQGSSAGGLHDEIMGMVAKPNSG
;
A
#
# COMPACT_ATOMS: atom_id res chain seq x y z
N MET A 1 -44.82 30.37 -33.43
CA MET A 1 -45.23 31.21 -32.28
C MET A 1 -45.56 30.36 -31.04
N ILE A 2 -46.32 29.27 -31.19
CA ILE A 2 -46.64 28.34 -30.08
C ILE A 2 -45.39 27.63 -29.54
N ASP A 3 -44.51 27.11 -30.42
CA ASP A 3 -43.32 26.38 -29.97
C ASP A 3 -42.33 27.23 -29.17
N GLN A 4 -42.19 28.51 -29.52
CA GLN A 4 -41.36 29.45 -28.76
C GLN A 4 -41.97 29.77 -27.39
N LEU A 5 -43.30 29.92 -27.31
CA LEU A 5 -44.00 30.10 -26.04
C LEU A 5 -43.89 28.85 -25.16
N LEU A 6 -44.00 27.66 -25.77
CA LEU A 6 -43.87 26.37 -25.10
C LEU A 6 -42.44 26.21 -24.56
N LYS A 7 -41.41 26.40 -25.38
CA LYS A 7 -40.00 26.31 -24.97
C LYS A 7 -39.67 27.30 -23.85
N ARG A 8 -40.19 28.54 -23.93
CA ARG A 8 -40.00 29.54 -22.86
C ARG A 8 -40.70 29.12 -21.56
N ASN A 9 -41.92 28.61 -21.63
CA ASN A 9 -42.65 28.16 -20.44
C ASN A 9 -41.94 26.98 -19.78
N ILE A 10 -41.51 26.00 -20.59
CA ILE A 10 -40.71 24.86 -20.15
C ILE A 10 -39.42 25.34 -19.46
N ASN A 11 -38.62 26.19 -20.09
CA ASN A 11 -37.38 26.68 -19.48
C ASN A 11 -37.61 27.54 -18.22
N ASN A 12 -38.76 28.21 -18.09
CA ASN A 12 -39.11 28.94 -16.88
C ASN A 12 -39.52 28.01 -15.73
N GLN A 13 -40.22 26.92 -16.04
CA GLN A 13 -40.62 25.92 -15.05
C GLN A 13 -39.49 24.97 -14.67
N TYR A 14 -38.57 24.73 -15.61
CA TYR A 14 -37.43 23.83 -15.49
C TYR A 14 -36.13 24.57 -15.90
N PRO A 15 -35.61 25.46 -15.04
CA PRO A 15 -34.42 26.26 -15.35
C PRO A 15 -33.19 25.43 -15.74
N GLU A 16 -33.07 24.21 -15.23
CA GLU A 16 -32.02 23.25 -15.52
C GLU A 16 -32.00 22.81 -16.99
N LEU A 17 -33.11 22.91 -17.72
CA LEU A 17 -33.16 22.58 -19.14
C LEU A 17 -32.44 23.63 -19.99
N THR A 18 -32.35 24.88 -19.50
CA THR A 18 -31.64 25.95 -20.21
C THR A 18 -30.14 25.66 -20.29
N GLY A 19 -29.56 25.16 -19.20
CA GLY A 19 -28.14 24.77 -19.13
C GLY A 19 -27.89 23.28 -19.35
N GLN A 20 -28.93 22.51 -19.70
CA GLN A 20 -28.87 21.04 -19.79
C GLN A 20 -28.32 20.34 -18.53
N LEU A 21 -28.48 20.95 -17.35
CA LEU A 21 -27.90 20.46 -16.08
C LEU A 21 -28.58 19.20 -15.53
N HIS A 22 -29.67 18.79 -16.18
CA HIS A 22 -30.34 17.51 -15.97
C HIS A 22 -29.59 16.35 -16.63
N LEU A 23 -28.75 16.64 -17.62
CA LEU A 23 -27.83 15.69 -18.24
C LEU A 23 -26.49 15.70 -17.51
N SER A 24 -25.77 14.59 -17.63
CA SER A 24 -24.38 14.55 -17.25
C SER A 24 -23.55 15.36 -18.24
N LEU A 25 -22.68 16.23 -17.74
CA LEU A 25 -21.75 16.99 -18.57
C LEU A 25 -20.36 16.37 -18.49
N TRP A 26 -19.60 16.43 -19.57
CA TRP A 26 -18.18 16.09 -19.52
C TRP A 26 -17.37 17.26 -18.98
N GLY A 27 -16.32 16.92 -18.24
CA GLY A 27 -15.36 17.88 -17.74
C GLY A 27 -13.94 17.34 -17.83
N ARG A 28 -12.98 18.25 -17.82
CA ARG A 28 -11.54 17.95 -17.75
C ARG A 28 -10.95 18.58 -16.50
N VAL A 29 -10.18 17.80 -15.74
CA VAL A 29 -9.47 18.32 -14.56
C VAL A 29 -8.52 19.44 -15.01
N HIS A 30 -8.74 20.65 -14.51
CA HIS A 30 -8.05 21.84 -15.00
C HIS A 30 -6.73 22.12 -14.26
N THR A 31 -6.72 21.97 -12.93
CA THR A 31 -5.53 22.22 -12.10
C THR A 31 -5.14 21.00 -11.28
N PRO A 32 -3.87 20.89 -10.88
CA PRO A 32 -3.46 19.93 -9.88
C PRO A 32 -4.26 20.12 -8.58
N PRO A 33 -4.52 19.03 -7.85
CA PRO A 33 -5.25 19.10 -6.59
C PRO A 33 -4.52 19.95 -5.54
N LYS A 34 -5.29 20.68 -4.73
CA LYS A 34 -4.76 21.38 -3.57
C LYS A 34 -4.63 20.40 -2.41
N SER A 35 -3.42 20.26 -1.87
CA SER A 35 -3.18 19.41 -0.70
C SER A 35 -3.74 20.05 0.57
N ASN A 36 -4.30 19.24 1.48
CA ASN A 36 -4.61 19.64 2.85
C ASN A 36 -3.58 19.03 3.79
N SER A 37 -2.91 19.84 4.60
CA SER A 37 -1.87 19.37 5.53
C SER A 37 -2.41 18.82 6.85
N GLU A 38 -3.66 19.15 7.20
CA GLU A 38 -4.29 18.80 8.48
C GLU A 38 -5.76 18.41 8.26
N PRO A 39 -6.36 17.57 9.12
CA PRO A 39 -7.79 17.28 9.10
C PRO A 39 -8.63 18.54 9.29
N GLN A 40 -9.61 18.77 8.42
CA GLN A 40 -10.47 19.95 8.47
C GLN A 40 -11.90 19.61 8.02
N PRO A 41 -12.93 20.32 8.54
CA PRO A 41 -14.29 20.17 8.04
C PRO A 41 -14.40 20.52 6.55
N SER A 42 -15.23 19.77 5.83
CA SER A 42 -15.59 20.05 4.44
C SER A 42 -17.06 20.51 4.40
N THR A 43 -17.30 21.74 3.96
CA THR A 43 -18.66 22.31 3.88
C THR A 43 -19.07 22.50 2.41
N PRO A 44 -20.37 22.69 2.12
CA PRO A 44 -20.81 23.00 0.75
C PRO A 44 -20.15 24.26 0.17
N GLU A 45 -19.81 25.24 1.01
CA GLU A 45 -19.19 26.51 0.61
C GLU A 45 -17.67 26.39 0.47
N THR A 46 -17.07 25.42 1.16
CA THR A 46 -15.61 25.18 1.18
C THR A 46 -15.31 23.68 1.14
N PRO A 47 -15.59 23.00 0.02
CA PRO A 47 -15.30 21.58 -0.08
C PRO A 47 -13.78 21.36 -0.08
N ARG A 48 -13.29 20.43 0.74
CA ARG A 48 -11.85 20.19 0.95
C ARG A 48 -11.30 19.06 0.08
N TYR A 49 -12.15 18.12 -0.33
CA TYR A 49 -11.84 17.08 -1.29
C TYR A 49 -12.53 17.40 -2.62
N ALA A 50 -11.91 18.30 -3.37
CA ALA A 50 -12.48 18.92 -4.55
C ALA A 50 -11.39 19.34 -5.53
N ILE A 51 -11.77 19.58 -6.79
CA ILE A 51 -10.83 19.99 -7.84
C ILE A 51 -11.49 20.96 -8.83
N ASP A 52 -10.69 21.79 -9.49
CA ASP A 52 -11.21 22.65 -10.55
C ASP A 52 -11.40 21.84 -11.83
N VAL A 53 -12.54 22.04 -12.49
CA VAL A 53 -12.93 21.31 -13.71
C VAL A 53 -13.32 22.29 -14.80
N GLU A 54 -12.73 22.13 -15.98
CA GLU A 54 -13.19 22.77 -17.22
C GLU A 54 -14.35 21.96 -17.80
N VAL A 55 -15.48 22.62 -18.09
CA VAL A 55 -16.62 21.98 -18.75
C VAL A 55 -16.32 21.82 -20.25
N LEU A 56 -16.58 20.63 -20.80
CA LEU A 56 -16.35 20.30 -22.21
C LEU A 56 -17.67 20.27 -22.99
N ASP A 57 -17.57 20.33 -24.32
CA ASP A 57 -18.69 20.11 -25.22
C ASP A 57 -19.03 18.62 -25.39
N GLU A 58 -20.08 18.33 -26.17
CA GLU A 58 -20.54 16.96 -26.44
C GLU A 58 -19.52 16.08 -27.18
N THR A 59 -18.47 16.68 -27.74
CA THR A 59 -17.38 15.98 -28.41
C THR A 59 -16.17 15.75 -27.51
N GLY A 60 -16.18 16.33 -26.30
CA GLY A 60 -15.05 16.29 -25.36
C GLY A 60 -14.00 17.36 -25.61
N GLU A 61 -14.33 18.37 -26.40
CA GLU A 61 -13.46 19.51 -26.70
C GLU A 61 -13.77 20.71 -25.81
N SER A 62 -12.81 21.63 -25.72
CA SER A 62 -12.97 22.88 -24.99
C SER A 62 -13.88 23.84 -25.77
N TYR A 63 -14.79 24.51 -25.07
CA TYR A 63 -15.53 25.63 -25.64
C TYR A 63 -14.59 26.80 -26.00
N GLN A 64 -15.00 27.65 -26.95
CA GLN A 64 -14.25 28.86 -27.31
C GLN A 64 -13.96 29.77 -26.12
N GLU A 65 -14.90 29.85 -25.18
CA GLU A 65 -14.74 30.48 -23.88
C GLU A 65 -14.82 29.39 -22.79
N PRO A 66 -13.67 28.90 -22.28
CA PRO A 66 -13.66 27.83 -21.30
C PRO A 66 -14.39 28.20 -20.01
N LEU A 67 -15.34 27.36 -19.61
CA LEU A 67 -16.03 27.47 -18.33
C LEU A 67 -15.31 26.62 -17.28
N ILE A 68 -14.71 27.27 -16.28
CA ILE A 68 -14.03 26.57 -15.18
C ILE A 68 -14.89 26.61 -13.92
N LEU A 69 -15.34 25.44 -13.48
CA LEU A 69 -15.97 25.25 -12.18
C LEU A 69 -14.89 25.08 -11.11
N LYS A 70 -14.98 25.87 -10.05
CA LYS A 70 -14.00 25.87 -8.95
C LYS A 70 -14.44 24.94 -7.83
N ASP A 71 -13.46 24.25 -7.25
CA ASP A 71 -13.63 23.38 -6.07
C ASP A 71 -14.85 22.45 -6.21
N VAL A 72 -14.96 21.73 -7.33
CA VAL A 72 -16.02 20.74 -7.55
C VAL A 72 -15.75 19.49 -6.69
N PRO A 73 -16.66 19.08 -5.79
CA PRO A 73 -16.45 17.93 -4.92
C PRO A 73 -16.20 16.62 -5.67
N LEU A 74 -15.21 15.85 -5.19
CA LEU A 74 -14.87 14.52 -5.71
C LEU A 74 -15.64 13.41 -4.99
N PRO A 75 -15.95 12.29 -5.67
CA PRO A 75 -16.52 11.12 -5.02
C PRO A 75 -15.45 10.45 -4.15
N ALA A 76 -15.84 10.01 -2.95
CA ALA A 76 -15.00 9.24 -2.05
C ALA A 76 -15.62 7.85 -1.83
N THR A 77 -14.77 6.83 -1.70
CA THR A 77 -15.18 5.43 -1.46
C THR A 77 -15.02 5.11 0.03
N GLY A 78 -16.03 4.50 0.66
CA GLY A 78 -15.98 4.17 2.10
C GLY A 78 -15.99 5.39 3.02
N SER A 79 -16.76 6.43 2.66
CA SER A 79 -16.74 7.78 3.24
C SER A 79 -17.28 7.90 4.67
N GLY A 80 -16.88 8.97 5.35
CA GLY A 80 -17.31 9.40 6.69
C GLY A 80 -16.22 10.23 7.36
N ASP A 81 -16.39 10.57 8.65
CA ASP A 81 -15.37 11.30 9.40
C ASP A 81 -14.05 10.51 9.43
N GLN A 82 -13.00 11.13 8.86
CA GLN A 82 -11.62 10.63 8.78
C GLN A 82 -11.48 9.18 8.27
N ARG A 83 -12.28 8.80 7.27
CA ARG A 83 -12.24 7.44 6.66
C ARG A 83 -12.56 7.46 5.17
N GLY A 84 -12.03 6.47 4.46
CA GLY A 84 -12.29 6.24 3.04
C GLY A 84 -11.02 6.17 2.19
N VAL A 85 -11.20 5.94 0.89
CA VAL A 85 -10.13 5.97 -0.12
C VAL A 85 -10.18 7.32 -0.84
N PHE A 86 -9.08 8.07 -0.74
CA PHE A 86 -8.91 9.39 -1.35
C PHE A 86 -7.78 9.33 -2.37
N ALA A 87 -8.12 9.55 -3.64
CA ALA A 87 -7.18 9.55 -4.73
C ALA A 87 -7.58 10.66 -5.71
N PHE A 88 -6.77 11.69 -5.76
CA PHE A 88 -7.04 12.78 -6.67
C PHE A 88 -6.71 12.39 -8.12
N PRO A 89 -7.58 12.73 -9.09
CA PRO A 89 -7.25 12.59 -10.49
C PRO A 89 -6.17 13.60 -10.90
N GLN A 90 -5.37 13.24 -11.91
CA GLN A 90 -4.36 14.12 -12.48
C GLN A 90 -5.01 15.19 -13.37
N ALA A 91 -4.31 16.31 -13.58
CA ALA A 91 -4.72 17.31 -14.57
C ALA A 91 -4.88 16.67 -15.96
N GLY A 92 -5.90 17.09 -16.70
CA GLY A 92 -6.27 16.49 -17.99
C GLY A 92 -7.04 15.16 -17.88
N THR A 93 -7.46 14.73 -16.69
CA THR A 93 -8.35 13.55 -16.56
C THR A 93 -9.78 13.93 -16.91
N ILE A 94 -10.49 13.08 -17.65
CA ILE A 94 -11.90 13.29 -18.00
C ILE A 94 -12.79 12.85 -16.85
N VAL A 95 -13.80 13.64 -16.53
CA VAL A 95 -14.75 13.42 -15.43
C VAL A 95 -16.18 13.63 -15.89
N GLU A 96 -17.10 12.95 -15.24
CA GLU A 96 -18.53 13.16 -15.36
C GLU A 96 -19.00 14.17 -14.30
N LEU A 97 -19.56 15.28 -14.73
CA LEU A 97 -20.17 16.27 -13.86
C LEU A 97 -21.67 16.01 -13.69
N GLY A 98 -22.13 16.07 -12.45
CA GLY A 98 -23.54 16.10 -12.08
C GLY A 98 -23.87 17.37 -11.30
N PHE A 99 -25.16 17.71 -11.26
CA PHE A 99 -25.68 18.84 -10.48
C PHE A 99 -26.75 18.34 -9.54
N VAL A 100 -26.59 18.59 -8.23
CA VAL A 100 -27.57 18.14 -7.24
C VAL A 100 -28.91 18.80 -7.52
N TYR A 101 -29.93 18.01 -7.84
CA TYR A 101 -31.24 18.49 -8.32
C TYR A 101 -31.18 19.42 -9.54
N GLY A 102 -30.15 19.31 -10.38
CA GLY A 102 -29.96 20.21 -11.54
C GLY A 102 -29.56 21.64 -11.17
N LEU A 103 -29.17 21.90 -9.91
CA LEU A 103 -28.82 23.24 -9.45
C LEU A 103 -27.42 23.65 -9.91
N PRO A 104 -27.26 24.76 -10.66
CA PRO A 104 -25.95 25.19 -11.18
C PRO A 104 -24.90 25.46 -10.09
N ASN A 105 -25.33 25.84 -8.89
CA ASN A 105 -24.45 26.14 -7.75
C ASN A 105 -24.06 24.91 -6.92
N ARG A 106 -24.51 23.71 -7.31
CA ARG A 106 -24.19 22.45 -6.62
C ARG A 106 -23.64 21.39 -7.59
N PRO A 107 -22.54 21.69 -8.32
CA PRO A 107 -21.87 20.68 -9.12
C PRO A 107 -21.20 19.63 -8.22
N PHE A 108 -21.02 18.44 -8.74
CA PHE A 108 -20.19 17.39 -8.15
C PHE A 108 -19.63 16.50 -9.26
N ILE A 109 -18.49 15.85 -9.00
CA ILE A 109 -17.97 14.81 -9.88
C ILE A 109 -18.67 13.50 -9.52
N ARG A 110 -19.33 12.88 -10.50
CA ARG A 110 -20.01 11.60 -10.34
C ARG A 110 -19.08 10.43 -10.63
N SER A 111 -18.36 10.51 -11.75
CA SER A 111 -17.49 9.45 -12.26
C SER A 111 -16.17 10.05 -12.75
N ILE A 112 -15.10 9.28 -12.69
CA ILE A 112 -13.77 9.63 -13.22
C ILE A 112 -13.43 8.61 -14.29
N PHE A 113 -13.12 9.07 -15.50
CA PHE A 113 -12.78 8.21 -16.61
C PHE A 113 -11.26 8.06 -16.75
N ILE A 114 -10.84 6.86 -17.13
CA ILE A 114 -9.43 6.49 -17.29
C ILE A 114 -8.98 6.53 -18.77
N GLU A 115 -9.81 7.14 -19.63
CA GLU A 115 -9.49 7.33 -21.04
C GLU A 115 -8.17 8.10 -21.19
N GLU A 116 -7.37 7.67 -22.16
CA GLU A 116 -6.04 8.23 -22.44
C GLU A 116 -5.05 8.15 -21.26
N LYS A 117 -5.36 7.35 -20.23
CA LYS A 117 -4.44 7.10 -19.12
C LYS A 117 -3.73 5.78 -19.28
N LEU A 118 -2.50 5.73 -18.78
CA LEU A 118 -1.75 4.49 -18.65
C LEU A 118 -2.37 3.65 -17.53
N ILE A 119 -2.83 2.45 -17.89
CA ILE A 119 -3.44 1.52 -16.95
C ILE A 119 -2.36 0.53 -16.47
N PRO A 120 -2.33 0.16 -15.17
CA PRO A 120 -1.44 -0.89 -14.69
C PRO A 120 -1.60 -2.21 -15.42
N ALA A 121 -0.53 -3.00 -15.41
CA ALA A 121 -0.62 -4.41 -15.75
C ALA A 121 -1.51 -5.14 -14.72
N LEU A 122 -2.64 -5.66 -15.19
CA LEU A 122 -3.63 -6.38 -14.39
C LEU A 122 -3.94 -7.72 -15.06
N ASN A 123 -3.88 -8.80 -14.29
CA ASN A 123 -4.48 -10.07 -14.70
C ASN A 123 -5.96 -10.11 -14.31
N THR A 124 -6.68 -11.12 -14.78
CA THR A 124 -8.16 -11.19 -14.72
C THR A 124 -8.76 -11.21 -13.31
N THR A 125 -7.98 -11.60 -12.30
CA THR A 125 -8.43 -11.75 -10.91
C THR A 125 -7.66 -10.87 -9.94
N ASP A 126 -6.76 -10.02 -10.44
CA ASP A 126 -5.93 -9.19 -9.58
C ASP A 126 -6.77 -8.13 -8.87
N VAL A 127 -6.42 -7.86 -7.61
CA VAL A 127 -6.89 -6.69 -6.86
C VAL A 127 -5.70 -5.78 -6.59
N LEU A 128 -5.74 -4.57 -7.15
CA LEU A 128 -4.63 -3.63 -7.10
C LEU A 128 -5.06 -2.27 -6.55
N ILE A 129 -4.36 -1.81 -5.51
CA ILE A 129 -4.42 -0.43 -5.03
C ILE A 129 -3.02 0.14 -5.21
N GLN A 130 -2.88 1.17 -6.06
CA GLN A 130 -1.57 1.71 -6.40
C GLN A 130 -1.58 3.22 -6.61
N ARG A 131 -0.41 3.82 -6.43
CA ARG A 131 -0.08 5.17 -6.93
C ARG A 131 0.71 5.08 -8.25
N ASP A 132 1.67 4.17 -8.29
CA ASP A 132 2.54 3.88 -9.43
C ASP A 132 3.12 2.46 -9.29
N ASP A 133 3.92 2.03 -10.26
CA ASP A 133 4.55 0.70 -10.36
C ASP A 133 5.52 0.37 -9.21
N ASN A 134 5.92 1.36 -8.40
CA ASN A 134 6.82 1.19 -7.26
C ASN A 134 6.15 1.49 -5.91
N ASN A 135 4.83 1.74 -5.89
CA ASN A 135 4.08 2.11 -4.70
C ASN A 135 2.66 1.50 -4.77
N PHE A 136 2.52 0.25 -4.32
CA PHE A 136 1.27 -0.50 -4.44
C PHE A 136 1.05 -1.59 -3.38
N TYR A 137 -0.21 -2.02 -3.28
CA TYR A 137 -0.66 -3.27 -2.69
C TYR A 137 -1.38 -4.09 -3.77
N ARG A 138 -0.96 -5.35 -3.97
CA ARG A 138 -1.52 -6.23 -4.98
C ARG A 138 -1.82 -7.60 -4.40
N PHE A 139 -3.04 -8.08 -4.64
CA PHE A 139 -3.37 -9.51 -4.62
C PHE A 139 -3.34 -10.01 -6.06
N ASP A 140 -2.51 -11.01 -6.35
CA ASP A 140 -2.41 -11.61 -7.67
C ASP A 140 -3.29 -12.87 -7.82
N GLN A 141 -3.18 -13.54 -8.97
CA GLN A 141 -3.99 -14.73 -9.29
C GLN A 141 -3.55 -16.00 -8.54
N GLU A 142 -2.37 -15.99 -7.93
CA GLU A 142 -1.80 -17.09 -7.17
C GLU A 142 -2.00 -16.88 -5.66
N ASP A 143 -2.94 -16.00 -5.29
CA ASP A 143 -3.25 -15.60 -3.92
C ASP A 143 -2.09 -14.92 -3.17
N ASN A 144 -1.07 -14.43 -3.89
CA ASN A 144 0.03 -13.71 -3.26
C ASN A 144 -0.35 -12.25 -2.98
N LEU A 145 0.00 -11.77 -1.78
CA LEU A 145 -0.01 -10.36 -1.44
C LEU A 145 1.38 -9.76 -1.61
N THR A 146 1.52 -8.76 -2.47
CA THR A 146 2.74 -7.95 -2.59
C THR A 146 2.47 -6.51 -2.15
N GLU A 147 3.25 -6.03 -1.18
CA GLU A 147 3.39 -4.62 -0.83
C GLU A 147 4.73 -4.11 -1.36
N HIS A 148 4.73 -3.09 -2.21
CA HIS A 148 5.95 -2.41 -2.67
C HIS A 148 5.92 -0.94 -2.25
N CYS A 149 6.95 -0.51 -1.52
CA CYS A 149 7.21 0.89 -1.21
C CYS A 149 8.63 1.27 -1.63
N LYS A 150 8.75 2.22 -2.56
CA LYS A 150 10.06 2.64 -3.11
C LYS A 150 11.02 3.25 -2.09
N LYS A 151 10.51 3.81 -1.00
CA LYS A 151 11.31 4.61 -0.05
C LYS A 151 11.29 4.02 1.35
N ILE A 152 10.37 4.49 2.19
CA ILE A 152 10.34 4.15 3.62
C ILE A 152 8.95 3.62 3.94
N ALA A 153 8.89 2.37 4.40
CA ALA A 153 7.70 1.77 4.97
C ALA A 153 7.79 1.82 6.50
N THR A 154 7.03 2.72 7.13
CA THR A 154 6.95 2.80 8.59
C THR A 154 5.67 2.10 9.06
N ARG A 155 5.82 1.03 9.85
CA ARG A 155 4.69 0.35 10.52
C ARG A 155 4.71 0.75 11.99
N ILE A 156 3.59 1.28 12.52
CA ILE A 156 3.47 1.76 13.91
C ILE A 156 2.23 1.14 14.53
N ALA A 157 2.38 0.57 15.72
CA ALA A 157 1.26 0.06 16.53
C ALA A 157 1.54 0.40 18.00
N ASP A 158 0.52 0.87 18.72
CA ASP A 158 0.67 1.27 20.13
C ASP A 158 0.79 0.07 21.08
N VAL A 159 0.25 -1.08 20.69
CA VAL A 159 0.16 -2.27 21.56
C VAL A 159 1.11 -3.38 21.10
N GLN A 160 0.98 -3.84 19.85
CA GLN A 160 1.77 -4.96 19.34
C GLN A 160 1.81 -4.96 17.81
N GLN A 161 2.98 -5.27 17.24
CA GLN A 161 3.08 -5.73 15.85
C GLN A 161 3.29 -7.24 15.84
N ARG A 162 2.51 -7.95 15.02
CA ARG A 162 2.59 -9.41 14.90
C ARG A 162 2.75 -9.78 13.42
N LEU A 163 3.78 -10.58 13.14
CA LEU A 163 3.98 -11.25 11.85
C LEU A 163 3.85 -12.75 12.12
N GLU A 164 2.79 -13.35 11.61
CA GLU A 164 2.43 -14.73 11.92
C GLU A 164 2.12 -15.48 10.64
N VAL A 165 2.66 -16.70 10.56
CA VAL A 165 2.34 -17.69 9.56
C VAL A 165 1.67 -18.86 10.27
N LYS A 166 0.69 -19.50 9.62
CA LYS A 166 -0.04 -20.62 10.23
C LYS A 166 0.86 -21.86 10.30
N GLU A 167 0.72 -22.62 11.38
CA GLU A 167 1.29 -23.96 11.65
C GLU A 167 2.66 -24.24 11.04
N GLU A 168 2.71 -24.74 9.81
CA GLU A 168 3.92 -25.20 9.12
C GLU A 168 4.55 -24.15 8.19
N GLY A 169 4.19 -22.88 8.37
CA GLY A 169 4.70 -21.77 7.57
C GLY A 169 6.09 -21.31 8.01
N THR A 170 6.83 -20.72 7.07
CA THR A 170 8.13 -20.11 7.33
C THR A 170 8.05 -18.59 7.27
N VAL A 171 8.94 -17.91 7.98
CA VAL A 171 9.08 -16.45 7.93
C VAL A 171 10.41 -16.09 7.24
N TRP A 172 10.34 -15.11 6.35
CA TRP A 172 11.51 -14.46 5.77
C TRP A 172 11.63 -13.03 6.31
N VAL A 173 12.74 -12.73 7.00
CA VAL A 173 13.05 -11.36 7.43
C VAL A 173 14.42 -10.98 6.86
N GLY A 174 14.44 -10.13 5.84
CA GLY A 174 15.69 -9.68 5.22
C GLY A 174 15.50 -9.24 3.78
N ASN A 175 16.48 -9.50 2.93
CA ASN A 175 16.46 -9.15 1.50
C ASN A 175 16.36 -10.42 0.65
N GLU A 176 16.50 -10.33 -0.67
CA GLU A 176 16.40 -11.48 -1.58
C GLU A 176 17.40 -12.62 -1.29
N SER A 177 18.55 -12.31 -0.67
CA SER A 177 19.64 -13.27 -0.45
C SER A 177 19.87 -13.64 1.01
N ILE A 178 19.45 -12.80 1.95
CA ILE A 178 19.73 -12.94 3.39
C ILE A 178 18.42 -13.03 4.15
N ASN A 179 18.24 -14.14 4.86
CA ASN A 179 17.19 -14.31 5.86
C ASN A 179 17.79 -14.26 7.27
N ILE A 180 17.40 -13.29 8.07
CA ILE A 180 17.89 -13.10 9.44
C ILE A 180 17.53 -14.29 10.34
N VAL A 181 16.38 -14.93 10.11
CA VAL A 181 15.98 -16.15 10.87
C VAL A 181 17.00 -17.27 10.66
N ARG A 182 17.49 -17.42 9.42
CA ARG A 182 18.55 -18.38 9.08
C ARG A 182 19.89 -18.00 9.71
N VAL A 183 20.28 -16.73 9.66
CA VAL A 183 21.53 -16.27 10.29
C VAL A 183 21.52 -16.52 11.80
N LEU A 184 20.35 -16.33 12.43
CA LEU A 184 20.17 -16.63 13.86
C LEU A 184 20.30 -18.13 14.13
N ASP A 185 19.69 -18.98 13.30
CA ASP A 185 19.85 -20.43 13.38
C ASP A 185 21.31 -20.88 13.23
N ASP A 186 22.02 -20.35 12.23
CA ASP A 186 23.43 -20.63 11.98
C ASP A 186 24.31 -20.21 13.18
N LEU A 187 23.97 -19.10 13.84
CA LEU A 187 24.65 -18.62 15.06
C LEU A 187 24.37 -19.53 16.26
N ILE A 188 23.15 -20.02 16.43
CA ILE A 188 22.78 -20.98 17.48
C ILE A 188 23.59 -22.27 17.30
N GLN A 189 23.62 -22.81 16.09
CA GLN A 189 24.40 -24.01 15.77
C GLN A 189 25.91 -23.76 15.94
N LEU A 190 26.43 -22.59 15.57
CA LEU A 190 27.83 -22.23 15.83
C LEU A 190 28.15 -22.23 17.32
N THR A 191 27.25 -21.69 18.14
CA THR A 191 27.38 -21.67 19.61
C THR A 191 27.40 -23.09 20.17
N GLN A 192 26.51 -23.97 19.69
CA GLN A 192 26.51 -25.39 20.05
C GLN A 192 27.86 -26.05 19.73
N ARG A 193 28.40 -25.86 18.52
CA ARG A 193 29.70 -26.41 18.10
C ARG A 193 30.87 -25.90 18.93
N ILE A 194 30.86 -24.62 19.29
CA ILE A 194 31.88 -24.03 20.18
C ILE A 194 31.82 -24.71 21.54
N ALA A 195 30.63 -24.87 22.12
CA ALA A 195 30.45 -25.52 23.41
C ALA A 195 30.95 -26.98 23.39
N THR A 196 30.66 -27.73 22.33
CA THR A 196 31.21 -29.09 22.11
C THR A 196 32.74 -29.08 22.04
N THR A 197 33.32 -28.10 21.35
CA THR A 197 34.78 -27.96 21.25
C THR A 197 35.39 -27.66 22.62
N LEU A 198 34.81 -26.73 23.38
CA LEU A 198 35.30 -26.37 24.72
C LEU A 198 35.19 -27.53 25.70
N ALA A 199 34.09 -28.29 25.66
CA ALA A 199 33.88 -29.45 26.52
C ALA A 199 34.94 -30.55 26.33
N SER A 200 35.54 -30.62 25.14
CA SER A 200 36.47 -31.68 24.76
C SER A 200 37.91 -31.20 24.54
N HIS A 201 38.19 -29.90 24.69
CA HIS A 201 39.52 -29.37 24.38
C HIS A 201 40.58 -29.86 25.37
N THR A 202 41.82 -29.99 24.89
CA THR A 202 42.98 -30.41 25.68
C THR A 202 44.22 -29.65 25.22
N HIS A 203 45.27 -29.63 26.04
CA HIS A 203 46.55 -29.00 25.73
C HIS A 203 47.68 -30.04 25.67
N GLY A 204 48.51 -29.96 24.62
CA GLY A 204 49.74 -30.76 24.54
C GLY A 204 50.84 -30.19 25.42
N TYR A 205 51.59 -31.06 26.11
CA TYR A 205 52.76 -30.67 26.90
C TYR A 205 53.83 -31.78 26.87
N THR A 206 54.97 -31.54 27.53
CA THR A 206 56.04 -32.55 27.68
C THR A 206 56.22 -32.87 29.15
N ASP A 207 56.22 -34.17 29.48
CA ASP A 207 56.49 -34.70 30.82
C ASP A 207 57.73 -35.59 30.75
N ASP A 208 58.80 -35.21 31.47
CA ASP A 208 60.09 -35.91 31.44
C ASP A 208 60.62 -36.22 30.01
N GLY A 209 60.51 -35.24 29.10
CA GLY A 209 60.95 -35.38 27.71
C GLY A 209 60.01 -36.16 26.78
N LYS A 210 58.85 -36.65 27.28
CA LYS A 210 57.86 -37.38 26.48
C LYS A 210 56.61 -36.52 26.19
N PRO A 211 56.05 -36.55 24.97
CA PRO A 211 54.79 -35.89 24.67
C PRO A 211 53.63 -36.43 25.52
N ALA A 212 52.85 -35.53 26.10
CA ALA A 212 51.66 -35.83 26.90
C ALA A 212 50.53 -34.82 26.58
N THR A 213 49.33 -35.06 27.10
CA THR A 213 48.15 -34.20 26.87
C THR A 213 47.34 -34.08 28.16
N THR A 214 46.83 -32.88 28.45
CA THR A 214 45.98 -32.65 29.62
C THR A 214 44.67 -33.45 29.50
N LYS A 215 43.95 -33.59 30.61
CA LYS A 215 42.54 -34.00 30.56
C LYS A 215 41.68 -32.87 29.97
N ALA A 216 40.43 -33.21 29.63
CA ALA A 216 39.40 -32.22 29.34
C ALA A 216 39.19 -31.29 30.55
N PRO A 217 38.60 -30.10 30.35
CA PRO A 217 38.41 -29.13 31.43
C PRO A 217 37.50 -29.67 32.54
N ASP A 218 37.70 -29.19 33.76
CA ASP A 218 36.81 -29.54 34.88
C ASP A 218 35.36 -29.07 34.63
N GLN A 219 35.17 -28.03 33.80
CA GLN A 219 33.87 -27.51 33.37
C GLN A 219 33.29 -28.22 32.13
N ALA A 220 33.82 -29.36 31.70
CA ALA A 220 33.35 -30.06 30.50
C ALA A 220 31.84 -30.39 30.53
N GLY A 221 31.30 -30.71 31.72
CA GLY A 221 29.88 -30.92 31.92
C GLY A 221 29.05 -29.67 31.67
N ASP A 222 29.50 -28.51 32.16
CA ASP A 222 28.82 -27.23 31.99
C ASP A 222 28.77 -26.83 30.50
N PHE A 223 29.88 -26.97 29.79
CA PHE A 223 29.93 -26.70 28.34
C PHE A 223 29.01 -27.62 27.55
N SER A 224 28.95 -28.91 27.91
CA SER A 224 28.03 -29.86 27.26
C SER A 224 26.56 -29.50 27.51
N GLY A 225 26.24 -29.06 28.72
CA GLY A 225 24.92 -28.54 29.07
C GLY A 225 24.53 -27.32 28.23
N GLN A 226 25.43 -26.35 28.09
CA GLN A 226 25.23 -25.16 27.25
C GLN A 226 25.00 -25.51 25.77
N GLY A 227 25.77 -26.46 25.23
CA GLY A 227 25.57 -26.96 23.87
C GLY A 227 24.20 -27.61 23.67
N SER A 228 23.71 -28.34 24.67
CA SER A 228 22.37 -28.94 24.64
C SER A 228 21.26 -27.89 24.66
N SER A 229 21.42 -26.83 25.46
CA SER A 229 20.49 -25.69 25.46
C SER A 229 20.45 -24.97 24.11
N ALA A 230 21.60 -24.76 23.47
CA ALA A 230 21.66 -24.21 22.11
C ALA A 230 20.94 -25.12 21.09
N GLY A 231 21.11 -26.45 21.20
CA GLY A 231 20.39 -27.42 20.38
C GLY A 231 18.86 -27.32 20.52
N GLY A 232 18.35 -27.12 21.75
CA GLY A 232 16.90 -26.90 21.95
C GLY A 232 16.37 -25.65 21.25
N LEU A 233 17.14 -24.55 21.25
CA LEU A 233 16.77 -23.32 20.54
C LEU A 233 16.80 -23.49 19.00
N HIS A 234 17.71 -24.32 18.49
CA HIS A 234 17.73 -24.70 17.08
C HIS A 234 16.43 -25.41 16.69
N ASP A 235 15.99 -26.39 17.50
CA ASP A 235 14.76 -27.14 17.24
C ASP A 235 13.52 -26.22 17.24
N GLU A 236 13.51 -25.17 18.07
CA GLU A 236 12.43 -24.17 18.09
C GLU A 236 12.40 -23.29 16.83
N ILE A 237 13.56 -22.84 16.34
CA ILE A 237 13.61 -21.87 15.23
C ILE A 237 13.65 -22.51 13.84
N MET A 238 14.13 -23.75 13.71
CA MET A 238 14.35 -24.40 12.41
C MET A 238 13.09 -24.50 11.55
N GLY A 239 11.92 -24.67 12.17
CA GLY A 239 10.63 -24.74 11.47
C GLY A 239 10.20 -23.40 10.86
N MET A 240 10.77 -22.29 11.33
CA MET A 240 10.47 -20.94 10.82
C MET A 240 11.38 -20.51 9.67
N VAL A 241 12.47 -21.26 9.38
CA VAL A 241 13.48 -20.85 8.40
C VAL A 241 12.97 -21.04 6.98
N ALA A 242 12.58 -19.95 6.33
CA ALA A 242 12.23 -19.95 4.91
C ALA A 242 13.44 -20.34 4.05
N LYS A 243 13.21 -21.24 3.08
CA LYS A 243 14.23 -21.60 2.07
C LYS A 243 14.48 -20.39 1.17
N PRO A 244 15.72 -20.14 0.72
CA PRO A 244 15.95 -19.18 -0.35
C PRO A 244 15.15 -19.61 -1.57
N ASN A 245 14.54 -18.65 -2.27
CA ASN A 245 13.88 -18.92 -3.53
C ASN A 245 14.89 -19.60 -4.46
N SER A 246 14.64 -20.86 -4.84
CA SER A 246 15.26 -21.45 -6.01
C SER A 246 14.67 -20.70 -7.20
N GLY A 247 15.45 -19.77 -7.76
CA GLY A 247 15.08 -19.09 -9.01
C GLY A 247 14.82 -20.06 -10.15
#